data_AF-A0A8H4TCZ6-F1
#
_entry.id   AF-A0A8H4TCZ6-F1
#
_cell.length_a   1.000
_cell.length_b   1.000
_cell.length_c   1.000
_cell.angle_alpha   90.00
_cell.angle_beta   90.00
_cell.angle_gamma   90.00
#
_symmetry.space_group_name_H-M   'P 1'
#
loop_
_entity.id
_entity.type
_entity.pdbx_description
1 polymer ?
#
loop_
_entity_poly.entity_id
_entity_poly.type
_entity_poly.pdbx_seq_one_letter_code
_entity_poly.pdbx_strand_id
1 'polypeptide(L)'
;EKTYSSEEQAQDPTRLRLILLSRDAVRSGLQEHSLEWVPEIEISNRENEKDLHEYVSQKLQKSKLFKNSPDLLKDVVNDISESAEGLWEWASLVIRSVSQCSTRRQVQRVVKTMPQGINAMLNQELKRLARELSIDVPPNGGDVEEPEKIKQLKLIISFVTIAKRPLSLQQLDQILELILEDEVLNLGQEIGVTYSSLFAMRDSEDNKGYSRRDKIVTLRHSSFYEFFRLLTL
;
A
#
# COMPACT_ATOMS: atom_id res chain seq x y z
N GLU A 1 -58.11 -6.83 -43.62
CA GLU A 1 -57.04 -7.64 -43.01
C GLU A 1 -56.37 -6.84 -41.90
N LYS A 2 -56.16 -7.48 -40.74
CA LYS A 2 -55.36 -6.96 -39.61
C LYS A 2 -53.93 -7.41 -39.80
N THR A 3 -52.93 -6.54 -39.59
CA THR A 3 -51.53 -6.80 -39.15
C THR A 3 -50.70 -5.53 -39.39
N TYR A 4 -49.82 -5.01 -38.54
CA TYR A 4 -49.29 -5.36 -37.22
C TYR A 4 -49.04 -4.02 -36.48
N SER A 5 -49.49 -3.92 -35.22
CA SER A 5 -48.91 -2.96 -34.28
C SER A 5 -47.51 -3.46 -33.91
N SER A 6 -46.48 -2.78 -34.39
CA SER A 6 -45.16 -2.87 -33.78
C SER A 6 -45.12 -1.84 -32.66
N GLU A 7 -45.50 -2.29 -31.46
CA GLU A 7 -45.10 -1.61 -30.23
C GLU A 7 -43.58 -1.60 -30.22
N GLU A 8 -42.97 -0.48 -30.60
CA GLU A 8 -41.58 -0.19 -30.30
C GLU A 8 -41.44 -0.23 -28.78
N GLN A 9 -40.95 -1.36 -28.29
CA GLN A 9 -40.43 -1.47 -26.93
C GLN A 9 -39.30 -0.45 -26.82
N ALA A 10 -39.63 0.74 -26.32
CA ALA A 10 -38.67 1.70 -25.83
C ALA A 10 -37.87 1.00 -24.72
N GLN A 11 -36.74 0.41 -25.07
CA GLN A 11 -35.73 0.00 -24.11
C GLN A 11 -35.29 1.27 -23.40
N ASP A 12 -35.76 1.44 -22.16
CA ASP A 12 -35.34 2.51 -21.27
C ASP A 12 -33.79 2.46 -21.21
N PRO A 13 -33.07 3.51 -21.65
CA PRO A 13 -31.63 3.45 -21.75
C PRO A 13 -31.07 3.16 -20.35
N THR A 14 -30.28 2.09 -20.25
CA THR A 14 -29.65 1.67 -19.01
C THR A 14 -28.87 2.84 -18.41
N ARG A 15 -29.39 3.43 -17.33
CA ARG A 15 -28.76 4.56 -16.65
C ARG A 15 -27.57 4.07 -15.83
N LEU A 16 -26.41 4.02 -16.46
CA LEU A 16 -25.15 3.71 -15.78
C LEU A 16 -24.66 4.94 -15.01
N ARG A 17 -24.36 4.77 -13.72
CA ARG A 17 -23.66 5.78 -12.90
C ARG A 17 -22.27 5.25 -12.59
N LEU A 18 -21.27 6.06 -12.89
CA LEU A 18 -19.86 5.72 -12.70
C LEU A 18 -19.29 6.62 -11.60
N ILE A 19 -18.51 6.04 -10.70
CA ILE A 19 -17.69 6.76 -9.74
C ILE A 19 -16.24 6.38 -10.04
N LEU A 20 -15.42 7.37 -10.33
CA LEU A 20 -13.98 7.20 -10.52
C LEU A 20 -13.26 7.64 -9.24
N LEU A 21 -12.43 6.75 -8.71
CA LEU A 21 -11.56 7.05 -7.58
C LEU A 21 -10.13 7.02 -8.09
N SER A 22 -9.40 8.12 -7.95
CA SER A 22 -7.99 8.17 -8.32
C SER A 22 -7.18 9.12 -7.45
N ARG A 23 -5.87 9.12 -7.68
CA ARG A 23 -4.99 10.21 -7.24
C ARG A 23 -5.06 11.37 -8.23
N ASP A 24 -4.60 12.55 -7.80
CA ASP A 24 -4.61 13.80 -8.58
C ASP A 24 -3.95 13.66 -9.98
N ALA A 25 -3.01 12.72 -10.14
CA ALA A 25 -2.35 12.43 -11.41
C ALA A 25 -3.29 12.12 -12.61
N VAL A 26 -4.54 11.70 -12.39
CA VAL A 26 -5.47 11.37 -13.49
C VAL A 26 -6.14 12.60 -14.09
N ARG A 27 -6.06 13.76 -13.41
CA ARG A 27 -6.72 15.00 -13.83
C ARG A 27 -6.29 15.47 -15.23
N SER A 28 -5.00 15.35 -15.54
CA SER A 28 -4.45 15.65 -16.86
C SER A 28 -5.09 14.79 -17.96
N GLY A 29 -5.20 13.48 -17.74
CA GLY A 29 -5.84 12.56 -18.70
C GLY A 29 -7.34 12.83 -18.88
N LEU A 30 -8.04 13.26 -17.83
CA LEU A 30 -9.46 13.65 -17.96
C LEU A 30 -9.61 14.91 -18.82
N GLN A 31 -8.73 15.89 -18.67
CA GLN A 31 -8.71 17.11 -19.49
C GLN A 31 -8.40 16.78 -20.95
N GLU A 32 -7.38 15.96 -21.22
CA GLU A 32 -7.02 15.52 -22.58
C GLU A 32 -8.18 14.82 -23.31
N HIS A 33 -9.07 14.16 -22.58
CA HIS A 33 -10.24 13.48 -23.11
C HIS A 33 -11.55 14.29 -22.99
N SER A 34 -11.49 15.59 -22.72
CA SER A 34 -12.65 16.48 -22.63
C SER A 34 -13.69 16.05 -21.58
N LEU A 35 -13.24 15.45 -20.48
CA LEU A 35 -14.06 15.00 -19.35
C LEU A 35 -14.12 16.03 -18.20
N GLU A 36 -13.79 17.29 -18.47
CA GLU A 36 -13.81 18.38 -17.47
C GLU A 36 -15.20 18.65 -16.89
N TRP A 37 -16.26 18.21 -17.58
CA TRP A 37 -17.64 18.33 -17.11
C TRP A 37 -17.98 17.38 -15.95
N VAL A 38 -17.14 16.37 -15.70
CA VAL A 38 -17.36 15.39 -14.64
C VAL A 38 -17.14 16.07 -13.28
N PRO A 39 -18.13 16.08 -12.37
CA PRO A 39 -17.96 16.65 -11.05
C PRO A 39 -16.83 15.97 -10.28
N GLU A 40 -15.92 16.77 -9.74
CA GLU A 40 -14.78 16.30 -8.96
C GLU A 40 -14.99 16.60 -7.47
N ILE A 41 -14.63 15.63 -6.63
CA ILE A 41 -14.56 15.81 -5.18
C ILE A 41 -13.12 15.52 -4.79
N GLU A 42 -12.37 16.57 -4.47
CA GLU A 42 -11.02 16.44 -3.93
C GLU A 42 -11.11 16.08 -2.44
N ILE A 43 -10.27 15.13 -2.02
CA ILE A 43 -10.12 14.75 -0.62
C ILE A 43 -8.66 14.95 -0.24
N SER A 44 -8.35 16.13 0.26
CA SER A 44 -7.01 16.50 0.74
C SER A 44 -6.78 16.06 2.19
N ASN A 45 -5.51 16.06 2.61
CA ASN A 45 -5.14 15.81 4.00
C ASN A 45 -5.79 16.79 4.98
N ARG A 46 -6.03 18.04 4.54
CA ARG A 46 -6.63 19.08 5.37
C ARG A 46 -8.11 18.82 5.63
N GLU A 47 -8.85 18.36 4.61
CA GLU A 47 -10.25 17.98 4.76
C GLU A 47 -10.40 16.74 5.64
N ASN A 48 -9.44 15.82 5.56
CA ASN A 48 -9.40 14.61 6.36
C ASN A 48 -8.87 14.77 7.79
N GLU A 49 -8.25 15.90 8.14
CA GLU A 49 -7.56 16.07 9.43
C GLU A 49 -8.51 15.83 10.60
N LYS A 50 -9.72 16.40 10.52
CA LYS A 50 -10.76 16.24 11.54
C LYS A 50 -11.28 14.81 11.61
N ASP A 51 -11.51 14.18 10.46
CA ASP A 51 -12.03 12.82 10.39
C ASP A 51 -11.01 11.81 10.90
N LEU A 52 -9.71 12.04 10.63
CA LEU A 52 -8.61 11.25 11.15
C LEU A 52 -8.50 11.40 12.68
N HIS A 53 -8.57 12.63 13.19
CA HIS A 53 -8.59 12.88 14.63
C HIS A 53 -9.76 12.18 15.32
N GLU A 54 -10.95 12.29 14.75
CA GLU A 54 -12.15 11.64 15.26
C GLU A 54 -12.03 10.10 15.21
N TYR A 55 -11.51 9.55 14.11
CA TYR A 55 -11.22 8.13 13.98
C TYR A 55 -10.28 7.62 15.07
N VAL A 56 -9.15 8.30 15.29
CA VAL A 56 -8.16 7.94 16.32
C VAL A 56 -8.78 8.04 17.71
N SER A 57 -9.49 9.13 17.98
CA SER A 57 -10.18 9.37 19.24
C SER A 57 -11.20 8.28 19.54
N GLN A 58 -12.11 7.97 18.60
CA GLN A 58 -13.13 6.94 18.77
C GLN A 58 -12.53 5.55 18.98
N LYS A 59 -11.41 5.23 18.32
CA LYS A 59 -10.73 3.94 18.48
C LYS A 59 -10.07 3.81 19.85
N LEU A 60 -9.38 4.85 20.32
CA LEU A 60 -8.64 4.81 21.59
C LEU A 60 -9.55 5.00 22.81
N GLN A 61 -10.63 5.78 22.71
CA GLN A 61 -11.61 5.96 23.79
C GLN A 61 -12.22 4.64 24.28
N LYS A 62 -12.36 3.65 23.38
CA LYS A 62 -12.87 2.31 23.71
C LYS A 62 -11.88 1.47 24.52
N SER A 63 -10.61 1.87 24.60
CA SER A 63 -9.59 1.12 25.31
C SER A 63 -9.66 1.37 26.82
N LYS A 64 -9.61 0.26 27.60
CA LYS A 64 -9.53 0.31 29.06
C LYS A 64 -8.29 1.06 29.56
N LEU A 65 -7.25 1.16 28.73
CA LEU A 65 -5.98 1.82 29.03
C LEU A 65 -6.15 3.31 29.39
N PHE A 66 -7.14 3.98 28.80
CA PHE A 66 -7.34 5.41 28.95
C PHE A 66 -8.49 5.79 29.89
N LYS A 67 -9.23 4.80 30.44
CA LYS A 67 -10.46 5.04 31.22
C LYS A 67 -10.25 6.02 32.38
N ASN A 68 -9.09 5.97 33.03
CA ASN A 68 -8.74 6.82 34.17
C ASN A 68 -7.63 7.84 33.82
N SER A 69 -7.39 8.11 32.54
CA SER A 69 -6.30 8.98 32.08
C SER A 69 -6.70 9.77 30.83
N PRO A 70 -7.69 10.68 30.94
CA PRO A 70 -8.18 11.46 29.80
C PRO A 70 -7.11 12.40 29.21
N ASP A 71 -6.20 12.92 30.03
CA ASP A 71 -5.09 13.75 29.55
C ASP A 71 -4.15 12.96 28.64
N LEU A 72 -3.81 11.74 29.04
CA LEU A 72 -2.99 10.84 28.23
C LEU A 72 -3.68 10.47 26.92
N LEU A 73 -4.99 10.26 26.94
CA LEU A 73 -5.76 10.02 25.72
C LEU A 73 -5.66 11.20 24.77
N LYS A 74 -5.88 12.42 25.27
CA LYS A 74 -5.82 13.64 24.46
C LYS A 74 -4.44 13.81 23.83
N ASP A 75 -3.38 13.67 24.63
CA ASP A 75 -1.99 13.75 24.16
C ASP A 75 -1.73 12.74 23.03
N VAL A 76 -2.11 11.47 23.25
CA VAL A 76 -1.87 10.38 22.28
C VAL A 76 -2.70 10.57 21.01
N VAL A 77 -3.94 11.03 21.10
CA VAL A 77 -4.78 11.30 19.92
C VAL A 77 -4.16 12.41 19.08
N ASN A 78 -3.70 13.49 19.71
CA ASN A 78 -3.05 14.59 19.00
C ASN A 78 -1.73 14.13 18.35
N ASP A 79 -0.86 13.48 19.12
CA ASP A 79 0.43 12.98 18.63
C ASP A 79 0.26 12.07 17.40
N ILE A 80 -0.73 11.17 17.43
CA ILE A 80 -1.02 10.26 16.30
C ILE A 80 -1.61 11.03 15.12
N SER A 81 -2.56 11.93 15.34
CA SER A 81 -3.25 12.63 14.26
C SER A 81 -2.30 13.56 13.49
N GLU A 82 -1.43 14.28 14.22
CA GLU A 82 -0.41 15.15 13.63
C GLU A 82 0.66 14.34 12.88
N SER A 83 1.14 13.23 13.47
CA SER A 83 2.20 12.40 12.89
C SER A 83 1.74 11.52 11.70
N ALA A 84 0.43 11.35 11.53
CA ALA A 84 -0.13 10.52 10.48
C ALA A 84 -0.09 11.19 9.11
N GLU A 85 -0.06 12.52 9.01
CA GLU A 85 -0.02 13.27 7.74
C GLU A 85 -1.07 12.79 6.71
N GLY A 86 -2.30 12.51 7.17
CA GLY A 86 -3.40 12.00 6.33
C GLY A 86 -3.35 10.49 6.06
N LEU A 87 -2.37 9.75 6.60
CA LEU A 87 -2.22 8.32 6.43
C LEU A 87 -3.00 7.53 7.48
N TRP A 88 -4.23 7.18 7.11
CA TRP A 88 -5.13 6.36 7.93
C TRP A 88 -4.53 5.02 8.35
N GLU A 89 -3.76 4.37 7.48
CA GLU A 89 -3.10 3.11 7.80
C GLU A 89 -1.96 3.27 8.81
N TRP A 90 -1.24 4.39 8.76
CA TRP A 90 -0.24 4.68 9.78
C TRP A 90 -0.90 4.82 11.15
N ALA A 91 -1.99 5.58 11.23
CA ALA A 91 -2.76 5.73 12.45
C ALA A 91 -3.32 4.38 12.94
N SER A 92 -3.81 3.53 12.03
CA SER A 92 -4.32 2.18 12.35
C SER A 92 -3.24 1.31 13.01
N LEU A 93 -2.01 1.36 12.50
CA LEU A 93 -0.86 0.63 13.05
C LEU A 93 -0.50 1.12 14.45
N VAL A 94 -0.41 2.43 14.66
CA VAL A 94 -0.08 2.99 15.98
C VAL A 94 -1.16 2.66 17.00
N ILE A 95 -2.44 2.78 16.64
CA ILE A 95 -3.57 2.41 17.51
C ILE A 95 -3.46 0.94 17.94
N ARG A 96 -3.12 0.04 17.02
CA ARG A 96 -2.94 -1.39 17.33
C ARG A 96 -1.78 -1.62 18.30
N SER A 97 -0.64 -0.96 18.09
CA SER A 97 0.51 -1.06 19.01
C SER A 97 0.22 -0.44 20.39
N VAL A 98 -0.46 0.69 20.43
CA VAL A 98 -0.90 1.34 21.69
C VAL A 98 -1.87 0.44 22.45
N SER A 99 -2.76 -0.27 21.76
CA SER A 99 -3.72 -1.19 22.38
C SER A 99 -3.05 -2.40 23.07
N GLN A 100 -1.79 -2.72 22.72
CA GLN A 100 -1.00 -3.77 23.35
C GLN A 100 -0.19 -3.28 24.55
N CYS A 101 -0.17 -1.97 24.81
CA CYS A 101 0.54 -1.39 25.94
C CYS A 101 -0.22 -1.61 27.26
N SER A 102 0.52 -1.71 28.36
CA SER A 102 -0.03 -1.84 29.72
C SER A 102 0.32 -0.65 30.62
N THR A 103 1.22 0.25 30.20
CA THR A 103 1.69 1.38 31.02
C THR A 103 1.78 2.68 30.21
N ARG A 104 1.66 3.83 30.89
CA ARG A 104 1.84 5.17 30.28
C ARG A 104 3.18 5.31 29.56
N ARG A 105 4.26 4.79 30.16
CA ARG A 105 5.61 4.83 29.56
C ARG A 105 5.69 4.03 28.26
N GLN A 106 5.03 2.88 28.19
CA GLN A 106 4.98 2.07 26.95
C GLN A 106 4.20 2.82 25.85
N VAL A 107 3.05 3.41 26.18
CA VAL A 107 2.26 4.19 25.21
C VAL A 107 3.10 5.34 24.65
N GLN A 108 3.68 6.16 25.53
CA GLN A 108 4.52 7.29 25.11
C GLN A 108 5.72 6.83 24.28
N ARG A 109 6.32 5.69 24.61
CA ARG A 109 7.41 5.11 23.81
C ARG A 109 6.90 4.74 22.42
N VAL A 110 5.83 3.95 22.32
CA VAL A 110 5.27 3.49 21.04
C VAL A 110 4.97 4.66 20.11
N VAL A 111 4.27 5.68 20.62
CA VAL A 111 3.92 6.87 19.83
C VAL A 111 5.16 7.61 19.35
N LYS A 112 6.16 7.83 20.23
CA LYS A 112 7.40 8.55 19.89
C LYS A 112 8.36 7.78 18.98
N THR A 113 8.41 6.45 19.11
CA THR A 113 9.31 5.61 18.33
C THR A 113 8.70 5.14 17.03
N MET A 114 7.39 5.32 16.83
CA MET A 114 6.78 4.94 15.57
C MET A 114 7.32 5.86 14.47
N PRO A 115 7.82 5.29 13.36
CA PRO A 115 8.35 6.08 12.27
C PRO A 115 7.26 6.96 11.67
N GLN A 116 7.43 8.28 11.69
CA GLN A 116 6.40 9.25 11.27
C GLN A 116 6.14 9.22 9.77
N GLY A 117 4.87 9.07 9.38
CA GLY A 117 4.46 8.97 7.99
C GLY A 117 4.96 7.71 7.24
N ILE A 118 4.58 7.61 5.98
CA ILE A 118 4.82 6.42 5.15
C ILE A 118 6.32 6.21 4.85
N ASN A 119 7.06 7.30 4.63
CA ASN A 119 8.47 7.24 4.24
C ASN A 119 9.34 6.70 5.37
N ALA A 120 9.12 7.17 6.60
CA ALA A 120 9.87 6.65 7.74
C ALA A 120 9.49 5.18 8.00
N MET A 121 8.20 4.82 7.84
CA MET A 121 7.74 3.45 8.02
C MET A 121 8.39 2.51 7.01
N LEU A 122 8.40 2.89 5.73
CA LEU A 122 9.08 2.16 4.66
C LEU A 122 10.58 2.05 4.91
N ASN A 123 11.23 3.13 5.32
CA ASN A 123 12.66 3.10 5.68
C ASN A 123 12.95 2.14 6.83
N GLN A 124 12.11 2.11 7.87
CA GLN A 124 12.27 1.17 8.97
C GLN A 124 12.06 -0.27 8.52
N GLU A 125 11.06 -0.50 7.67
CA GLU A 125 10.75 -1.82 7.14
C GLU A 125 11.86 -2.35 6.22
N LEU A 126 12.42 -1.51 5.35
CA LEU A 126 13.60 -1.82 4.55
C LEU A 126 14.81 -2.15 5.44
N LYS A 127 15.05 -1.40 6.52
CA LYS A 127 16.12 -1.70 7.48
C LYS A 127 15.88 -3.00 8.25
N ARG A 128 14.61 -3.37 8.49
CA ARG A 128 14.26 -4.67 9.10
C ARG A 128 14.58 -5.81 8.14
N LEU A 129 14.09 -5.71 6.91
CA LEU A 129 14.34 -6.70 5.85
C LEU A 129 15.84 -6.85 5.55
N ALA A 130 16.58 -5.74 5.41
CA ALA A 130 18.02 -5.80 5.17
C ALA A 130 18.77 -6.56 6.27
N ARG A 131 18.38 -6.38 7.54
CA ARG A 131 18.98 -7.12 8.66
C ARG A 131 18.62 -8.60 8.61
N GLU A 132 17.35 -8.93 8.36
CA GLU A 132 16.90 -10.33 8.27
C GLU A 132 17.59 -11.08 7.13
N LEU A 133 17.71 -10.45 5.96
CA LEU A 133 18.32 -11.04 4.78
C LEU A 133 19.86 -11.10 4.85
N SER A 134 20.49 -10.32 5.72
CA SER A 134 21.95 -10.37 5.93
C SER A 134 22.40 -11.50 6.85
N ILE A 135 21.51 -12.10 7.65
CA ILE A 135 21.86 -13.15 8.62
C ILE A 135 22.18 -14.49 7.94
N ASP A 136 21.74 -14.69 6.69
CA ASP A 136 21.91 -15.94 5.95
C ASP A 136 23.30 -16.10 5.29
N VAL A 137 24.23 -15.15 5.46
CA VAL A 137 25.59 -15.22 4.88
C VAL A 137 26.60 -15.75 5.91
N PRO A 138 27.26 -16.91 5.68
CA PRO A 138 28.28 -17.43 6.59
C PRO A 138 29.51 -16.50 6.63
N PRO A 139 30.16 -16.32 7.81
CA PRO A 139 31.22 -15.34 8.01
C PRO A 139 32.57 -15.66 7.32
N ASN A 140 32.63 -16.68 6.48
CA ASN A 140 33.86 -17.19 5.87
C ASN A 140 33.80 -17.08 4.34
N GLY A 141 33.83 -15.85 3.85
CA GLY A 141 34.03 -15.53 2.44
C GLY A 141 34.39 -14.05 2.40
N GLY A 142 35.68 -13.76 2.31
CA GLY A 142 36.14 -12.38 2.21
C GLY A 142 35.75 -11.83 0.86
N ASP A 143 34.66 -11.08 0.82
CA ASP A 143 34.46 -9.88 -0.01
C ASP A 143 33.16 -9.18 0.47
N VAL A 144 33.14 -7.86 0.36
CA VAL A 144 32.02 -6.98 0.77
C VAL A 144 30.90 -7.07 -0.27
N GLU A 145 30.44 -8.28 -0.58
CA GLU A 145 29.36 -8.49 -1.55
C GLU A 145 28.00 -8.24 -0.88
N GLU A 146 27.13 -7.53 -1.59
CA GLU A 146 25.74 -7.36 -1.16
C GLU A 146 25.06 -8.74 -1.12
N PRO A 147 24.41 -9.13 0.00
CA PRO A 147 23.72 -10.41 0.07
C PRO A 147 22.77 -10.61 -1.10
N GLU A 148 22.85 -11.75 -1.79
CA GLU A 148 22.11 -12.01 -3.04
C GLU A 148 20.60 -11.78 -2.88
N LYS A 149 20.05 -12.12 -1.71
CA LYS A 149 18.64 -11.86 -1.37
C LYS A 149 18.28 -10.36 -1.31
N ILE A 150 19.20 -9.51 -0.87
CA ILE A 150 18.99 -8.05 -0.85
C ILE A 150 19.00 -7.51 -2.27
N LYS A 151 19.93 -7.98 -3.11
CA LYS A 151 19.99 -7.65 -4.54
C LYS A 151 18.72 -8.09 -5.27
N GLN A 152 18.24 -9.31 -5.04
CA GLN A 152 16.97 -9.81 -5.57
C GLN A 152 15.79 -8.95 -5.12
N LEU A 153 15.69 -8.61 -3.82
CA LEU A 153 14.63 -7.73 -3.30
C LEU A 153 14.65 -6.35 -3.97
N LYS A 154 15.84 -5.74 -4.17
CA LYS A 154 15.98 -4.46 -4.87
C LYS A 154 15.48 -4.55 -6.31
N LEU A 155 15.80 -5.64 -7.03
CA LEU A 155 15.31 -5.86 -8.39
C LEU A 155 13.77 -5.97 -8.41
N ILE A 156 13.19 -6.78 -7.53
CA ILE A 156 11.73 -6.91 -7.40
C ILE A 156 11.09 -5.54 -7.15
N ILE A 157 11.60 -4.78 -6.17
CA ILE A 157 11.09 -3.44 -5.86
C ILE A 157 11.16 -2.54 -7.09
N SER A 158 12.29 -2.52 -7.78
CA SER A 158 12.50 -1.68 -8.97
C SER A 158 11.49 -2.02 -10.07
N PHE A 159 11.42 -3.28 -10.50
CA PHE A 159 10.53 -3.70 -11.59
C PHE A 159 9.07 -3.48 -11.27
N VAL A 160 8.62 -3.86 -10.07
CA VAL A 160 7.23 -3.66 -9.66
C VAL A 160 6.88 -2.17 -9.58
N THR A 161 7.83 -1.31 -9.21
CA THR A 161 7.62 0.14 -9.11
C THR A 161 7.51 0.83 -10.47
N ILE A 162 8.38 0.45 -11.42
CA ILE A 162 8.48 1.11 -12.73
C ILE A 162 7.54 0.53 -13.80
N ALA A 163 7.01 -0.68 -13.59
CA ALA A 163 6.17 -1.33 -14.58
C ALA A 163 4.89 -0.53 -14.88
N LYS A 164 4.62 -0.30 -16.16
CA LYS A 164 3.41 0.44 -16.62
C LYS A 164 2.10 -0.28 -16.30
N ARG A 165 2.16 -1.60 -16.19
CA ARG A 165 1.07 -2.46 -15.72
C ARG A 165 1.62 -3.36 -14.63
N PRO A 166 0.80 -3.76 -13.64
CA PRO A 166 1.22 -4.72 -12.62
C PRO A 166 1.86 -5.96 -13.26
N LEU A 167 2.98 -6.45 -12.75
CA LEU A 167 3.60 -7.65 -13.29
C LEU A 167 2.89 -8.88 -12.73
N SER A 168 2.77 -9.93 -13.54
CA SER A 168 2.43 -11.22 -12.95
C SER A 168 3.64 -11.87 -12.31
N LEU A 169 3.39 -12.83 -11.42
CA LEU A 169 4.42 -13.60 -10.75
C LEU A 169 5.31 -14.29 -11.79
N GLN A 170 4.71 -14.88 -12.82
CA GLN A 170 5.47 -15.52 -13.91
C GLN A 170 6.34 -14.52 -14.69
N GLN A 171 5.83 -13.32 -14.99
CA GLN A 171 6.63 -12.31 -15.68
C GLN A 171 7.80 -11.82 -14.82
N LEU A 172 7.56 -11.64 -13.52
CA LEU A 172 8.58 -11.22 -12.58
C LEU A 172 9.67 -12.29 -12.44
N ASP A 173 9.28 -13.56 -12.37
CA ASP A 173 10.19 -14.72 -12.31
C ASP A 173 11.13 -14.75 -13.52
N GLN A 174 10.58 -14.63 -14.74
CA GLN A 174 11.35 -14.58 -15.98
C GLN A 174 12.30 -13.38 -16.06
N ILE A 175 11.88 -12.21 -15.56
CA ILE A 175 12.73 -11.02 -15.52
C ILE A 175 13.91 -11.23 -14.57
N LEU A 176 13.67 -11.83 -13.40
CA LEU A 176 14.72 -12.09 -12.43
C LEU A 176 15.71 -13.14 -12.95
N GLU A 177 15.23 -14.24 -13.52
CA GLU A 177 16.07 -15.29 -14.12
C GLU A 177 16.99 -14.72 -15.20
N LEU A 178 16.45 -13.83 -16.05
CA LEU A 178 17.23 -13.17 -17.10
C LEU A 178 18.34 -12.26 -16.55
N ILE A 179 18.10 -11.58 -15.43
CA ILE A 179 19.03 -10.57 -14.88
C ILE A 179 20.05 -11.18 -13.92
N LEU A 180 19.63 -12.18 -13.16
CA LEU A 180 20.48 -12.89 -12.22
C LEU A 180 21.27 -14.01 -12.90
N GLU A 181 20.92 -14.37 -14.14
CA GLU A 181 21.49 -15.50 -14.88
C GLU A 181 21.36 -16.82 -14.11
N ASP A 182 20.37 -16.92 -13.22
CA ASP A 182 20.11 -18.07 -12.35
C ASP A 182 18.62 -18.18 -12.00
N GLU A 183 18.17 -19.40 -11.71
CA GLU A 183 16.77 -19.68 -11.38
C GLU A 183 16.40 -19.14 -9.98
N VAL A 184 15.30 -18.38 -9.88
CA VAL A 184 14.80 -17.88 -8.60
C VAL A 184 13.81 -18.87 -7.99
N LEU A 185 14.27 -19.63 -7.00
CA LEU A 185 13.43 -20.61 -6.32
C LEU A 185 12.46 -19.95 -5.33
N ASN A 186 11.20 -20.43 -5.33
CA ASN A 186 10.17 -20.07 -4.35
C ASN A 186 9.76 -18.58 -4.33
N LEU A 187 9.92 -17.84 -5.43
CA LEU A 187 9.58 -16.41 -5.53
C LEU A 187 8.18 -16.08 -4.97
N GLY A 188 7.18 -16.90 -5.31
CA GLY A 188 5.81 -16.71 -4.82
C GLY A 188 5.68 -16.81 -3.28
N GLN A 189 6.43 -17.72 -2.65
CA GLN A 189 6.45 -17.83 -1.19
C GLN A 189 7.19 -16.66 -0.56
N GLU A 190 8.31 -16.23 -1.13
CA GLU A 190 9.07 -15.09 -0.64
C GLU A 190 8.23 -13.81 -0.68
N ILE A 191 7.56 -13.53 -1.80
CA ILE A 191 6.67 -12.37 -1.93
C ILE A 191 5.49 -12.47 -0.95
N GLY A 192 4.91 -13.67 -0.81
CA GLY A 192 3.72 -13.90 0.01
C GLY A 192 3.97 -13.88 1.52
N VAL A 193 5.19 -14.19 1.95
CA VAL A 193 5.54 -14.35 3.36
C VAL A 193 6.60 -13.34 3.76
N THR A 194 7.83 -13.49 3.27
CA THR A 194 9.01 -12.71 3.65
C THR A 194 8.84 -11.23 3.30
N TYR A 195 8.46 -10.93 2.06
CA TYR A 195 8.29 -9.58 1.55
C TYR A 195 6.85 -9.10 1.62
N SER A 196 6.00 -9.82 2.35
CA SER A 196 4.57 -9.52 2.42
C SER A 196 4.36 -8.07 2.88
N SER A 197 5.13 -7.55 3.82
CA SER A 197 5.04 -6.15 4.26
C SER A 197 5.12 -5.11 3.13
N LEU A 198 5.85 -5.40 2.05
CA LEU A 198 6.03 -4.51 0.90
C LEU A 198 5.09 -4.83 -0.26
N PHE A 199 4.72 -6.10 -0.44
CA PHE A 199 3.97 -6.56 -1.61
C PHE A 199 2.59 -7.12 -1.29
N ALA A 200 1.73 -7.10 -2.29
CA ALA A 200 0.46 -7.80 -2.31
C ALA A 200 0.38 -8.64 -3.58
N MET A 201 -0.09 -9.88 -3.42
CA MET A 201 -0.46 -10.76 -4.52
C MET A 201 -1.98 -10.88 -4.62
N ARG A 202 -2.50 -10.79 -5.84
CA ARG A 202 -3.93 -10.95 -6.13
C ARG A 202 -4.11 -11.87 -7.32
N ASP A 203 -5.20 -12.61 -7.36
CA ASP A 203 -5.50 -13.46 -8.51
C ASP A 203 -5.82 -12.61 -9.74
N SER A 204 -5.38 -13.06 -10.91
CA SER A 204 -5.53 -12.30 -12.16
C SER A 204 -6.93 -12.36 -12.79
N GLU A 205 -7.97 -12.73 -12.03
CA GLU A 205 -9.30 -13.02 -12.61
C GLU A 205 -9.92 -11.84 -13.40
N ASP A 206 -9.41 -10.60 -13.19
CA ASP A 206 -9.95 -9.39 -13.80
C ASP A 206 -9.08 -8.74 -14.92
N ASN A 207 -7.90 -9.28 -15.26
CA ASN A 207 -7.00 -8.63 -16.23
C ASN A 207 -6.85 -9.40 -17.55
N LYS A 208 -7.24 -8.77 -18.67
CA LYS A 208 -7.25 -9.31 -20.04
C LYS A 208 -5.86 -9.64 -20.65
N GLY A 209 -4.81 -9.73 -19.84
CA GLY A 209 -3.42 -9.91 -20.28
C GLY A 209 -2.65 -11.07 -19.65
N TYR A 210 -3.28 -11.89 -18.81
CA TYR A 210 -2.60 -12.98 -18.08
C TYR A 210 -3.34 -14.31 -18.20
N SER A 211 -2.60 -15.40 -17.97
CA SER A 211 -3.17 -16.75 -17.84
C SER A 211 -4.13 -16.83 -16.65
N ARG A 212 -5.22 -17.59 -16.79
CA ARG A 212 -6.36 -17.72 -15.86
C ARG A 212 -6.03 -18.25 -14.44
N ARG A 213 -4.76 -18.36 -14.06
CA ARG A 213 -4.28 -18.82 -12.73
C ARG A 213 -3.04 -18.07 -12.24
N ASP A 214 -2.61 -17.03 -12.95
CA ASP A 214 -1.42 -16.28 -12.54
C ASP A 214 -1.76 -15.24 -11.47
N LYS A 215 -0.80 -14.94 -10.61
CA LYS A 215 -0.94 -13.95 -9.55
C LYS A 215 -0.30 -12.65 -9.98
N ILE A 216 -1.00 -11.54 -9.76
CA ILE A 216 -0.49 -10.21 -10.00
C ILE A 216 0.25 -9.73 -8.76
N VAL A 217 1.48 -9.27 -8.94
CA VAL A 217 2.31 -8.68 -7.88
C VAL A 217 2.21 -7.16 -7.95
N THR A 218 1.90 -6.54 -6.82
CA THR A 218 1.83 -5.09 -6.65
C THR A 218 2.52 -4.69 -5.36
N LEU A 219 2.96 -3.43 -5.25
CA LEU A 219 3.26 -2.87 -3.94
C LEU A 219 1.98 -2.81 -3.11
N ARG A 220 2.10 -3.16 -1.83
CA ARG A 220 0.96 -3.32 -0.91
C ARG A 220 0.13 -2.05 -0.78
N HIS A 221 0.76 -0.89 -0.88
CA HIS A 221 0.09 0.40 -0.79
C HIS A 221 0.49 1.32 -1.95
N SER A 222 -0.44 2.15 -2.42
CA SER A 222 -0.23 3.03 -3.57
C SER A 222 0.89 4.05 -3.34
N SER A 223 1.04 4.56 -2.11
CA SER A 223 2.12 5.50 -1.76
C SER A 223 3.52 4.88 -1.79
N PHE A 224 3.62 3.54 -1.75
CA PHE A 224 4.93 2.88 -1.86
C PHE A 224 5.52 3.11 -3.26
N TYR A 225 4.68 3.19 -4.30
CA TYR A 225 5.14 3.49 -5.65
C TYR A 225 5.85 4.85 -5.73
N GLU A 226 5.29 5.88 -5.09
CA GLU A 226 5.92 7.21 -5.07
C GLU A 226 7.25 7.18 -4.31
N PHE A 227 7.26 6.53 -3.14
CA PHE A 227 8.48 6.39 -2.34
C PHE A 227 9.61 5.69 -3.11
N PHE A 228 9.32 4.54 -3.72
CA PHE A 228 10.34 3.78 -4.45
C PHE A 228 10.70 4.40 -5.79
N ARG A 229 9.80 5.15 -6.43
CA ARG A 229 10.11 5.88 -7.66
C ARG A 229 11.15 6.98 -7.41
N LEU A 230 11.12 7.62 -6.24
CA LEU A 230 12.13 8.59 -5.82
C LEU A 230 13.49 7.96 -5.45
N LEU A 231 13.52 6.65 -5.17
CA LEU A 231 14.74 5.90 -4.84
C LEU A 231 15.38 5.21 -6.05
N THR A 232 14.63 5.08 -7.15
CA THR A 232 15.06 4.41 -8.39
C THR A 232 15.50 5.39 -9.49
N LEU A 233 15.31 6.69 -9.27
CA LEU A 233 15.81 7.81 -10.08
C LEU A 233 17.01 8.46 -9.38
#